data_AF-V9GBC9-F1
#
_entry.id   AF-V9GBC9-F1
#
_cell.length_a   1.000
_cell.length_b   1.000
_cell.length_c   1.000
_cell.angle_alpha   90.00
_cell.angle_beta   90.00
_cell.angle_gamma   90.00
#
_symmetry.space_group_name_H-M   'P 1'
#
loop_
_entity.id
_entity.type
_entity.pdbx_description
1 polymer ?
#
loop_
_entity_poly.entity_id
_entity_poly.type
_entity_poly.pdbx_seq_one_letter_code
_entity_poly.pdbx_strand_id
1 'polypeptide(L)'
;MLIGTMIMALLAGCGGKEGSTGNDHATKPGSVAASNKLAFSISFSTGGNTYIESSPDINKDKWVLKLEEMTNTDLDIRLMSHKEFDQKMSLMFAGNDIPDVVGNMRGGPTTGSMSGSVEAGVFMPLDDLLKEHAPNLMNMVTPAAWEETSYDGKIYGIPAWLENPSRRATFIRTDLMAKAGIKEAPRTVEQYLDMLRAFKQLGVEHPFQYREGFKYADTFLGAYDVLPFQFMEMDGEVVPKFFNVENMTKALETYKTLYDEA
;
A
#
# COMPACT_ATOMS: atom_id res chain seq x y z
N MET A 1 -3.02 53.12 -28.22
CA MET A 1 -1.63 53.57 -28.01
C MET A 1 -0.98 52.50 -27.14
N LEU A 2 -0.05 51.65 -27.55
CA LEU A 2 0.62 51.38 -28.82
C LEU A 2 0.44 49.88 -29.14
N ILE A 3 0.20 49.63 -30.43
CA ILE A 3 0.25 48.37 -31.15
C ILE A 3 1.70 48.10 -31.55
N GLY A 4 2.11 46.82 -31.61
CA GLY A 4 3.13 46.38 -32.57
C GLY A 4 3.97 45.19 -32.11
N THR A 5 4.37 44.24 -32.96
CA THR A 5 4.02 43.91 -34.34
C THR A 5 4.54 42.49 -34.55
N MET A 6 3.72 41.60 -35.09
CA MET A 6 4.08 40.27 -35.57
C MET A 6 4.82 40.42 -36.92
N ILE A 7 5.99 39.80 -37.12
CA ILE A 7 6.63 39.66 -38.43
C ILE A 7 6.93 38.19 -38.69
N MET A 8 6.42 37.75 -39.83
CA MET A 8 6.44 36.41 -40.40
C MET A 8 7.57 36.32 -41.45
N ALA A 9 8.23 35.15 -41.47
CA ALA A 9 8.87 34.43 -42.56
C ALA A 9 9.55 35.17 -43.74
N LEU A 10 10.80 34.76 -44.02
CA LEU A 10 11.29 34.56 -45.39
C LEU A 10 12.13 33.28 -45.48
N LEU A 11 11.68 32.37 -46.34
CA LEU A 11 12.39 31.19 -46.87
C LEU A 11 13.05 31.56 -48.20
N ALA A 12 14.34 31.25 -48.36
CA ALA A 12 15.09 30.94 -49.61
C ALA A 12 16.56 30.71 -49.19
N GLY A 13 17.32 29.69 -49.60
CA GLY A 13 17.28 28.83 -50.78
C GLY A 13 18.65 28.91 -51.47
N CYS A 14 19.47 27.84 -51.38
CA CYS A 14 20.61 27.41 -52.21
C CYS A 14 21.48 26.49 -51.34
N GLY A 15 21.83 25.25 -51.68
CA GLY A 15 22.39 24.76 -52.95
C GLY A 15 23.77 24.19 -52.60
N GLY A 16 23.91 22.86 -52.59
CA GLY A 16 25.09 22.17 -52.04
C GLY A 16 26.28 22.02 -52.98
N LYS A 17 27.47 21.76 -52.41
CA LYS A 17 28.34 20.61 -52.75
C LYS A 17 29.60 20.51 -51.86
N GLU A 18 29.87 19.27 -51.44
CA GLU A 18 31.16 18.58 -51.20
C GLU A 18 32.21 19.11 -50.20
N GLY A 19 32.54 18.22 -49.25
CA GLY A 19 33.91 18.05 -48.75
C GLY A 19 34.06 17.96 -47.23
N SER A 20 33.78 16.79 -46.62
CA SER A 20 34.34 16.49 -45.30
C SER A 20 34.92 15.07 -45.27
N THR A 21 36.22 15.05 -45.06
CA THR A 21 37.11 13.92 -44.81
C THR A 21 36.66 13.10 -43.60
N GLY A 22 36.70 11.77 -43.77
CA GLY A 22 36.39 10.81 -42.73
C GLY A 22 37.46 10.72 -41.65
N ASN A 23 37.03 10.29 -40.47
CA ASN A 23 37.86 9.56 -39.54
C ASN A 23 37.03 8.42 -38.96
N ASP A 24 37.28 7.22 -39.47
CA ASP A 24 36.72 5.96 -38.99
C ASP A 24 37.17 5.71 -37.55
N HIS A 25 36.21 5.65 -36.63
CA HIS A 25 36.34 4.80 -35.45
C HIS A 25 35.23 3.76 -35.51
N ALA A 26 35.61 2.57 -35.97
CA ALA A 26 34.76 1.40 -36.04
C ALA A 26 34.35 0.94 -34.63
N THR A 27 33.11 1.19 -34.25
CA THR A 27 32.44 0.49 -33.15
C THR A 27 31.73 -0.71 -33.75
N LYS A 28 32.21 -1.93 -33.46
CA LYS A 28 31.49 -3.17 -33.77
C LYS A 28 30.09 -3.11 -33.14
N PRO A 29 28.99 -3.41 -33.86
CA PRO A 29 27.74 -3.70 -33.21
C PRO A 29 27.90 -5.08 -32.57
N GLY A 30 28.12 -5.10 -31.26
CA GLY A 30 27.80 -6.26 -30.45
C GLY A 30 26.31 -6.50 -30.63
N SER A 31 25.95 -7.60 -31.29
CA SER A 31 24.61 -8.15 -31.29
C SER A 31 24.27 -8.48 -29.83
N VAL A 32 23.65 -7.54 -29.13
CA VAL A 32 22.79 -7.88 -28.01
C VAL A 32 21.57 -8.49 -28.68
N ALA A 33 21.38 -9.79 -28.48
CA ALA A 33 20.15 -10.45 -28.89
C ALA A 33 19.00 -9.61 -28.30
N ALA A 34 18.16 -9.03 -29.17
CA ALA A 34 16.95 -8.36 -28.73
C ALA A 34 16.13 -9.42 -27.97
N SER A 35 16.00 -9.22 -26.66
CA SER A 35 15.12 -10.02 -25.84
C SER A 35 13.71 -9.83 -26.39
N ASN A 36 13.06 -10.90 -26.87
CA ASN A 36 11.66 -10.88 -27.29
C ASN A 36 10.69 -10.84 -26.09
N LYS A 37 11.19 -10.56 -24.88
CA LYS A 37 10.38 -10.41 -23.67
C LYS A 37 9.67 -9.07 -23.70
N LEU A 38 8.43 -9.04 -23.21
CA LEU A 38 7.68 -7.81 -23.03
C LEU A 38 8.24 -7.04 -21.83
N ALA A 39 8.75 -5.82 -22.05
CA ALA A 39 9.16 -4.93 -20.97
C ALA A 39 7.92 -4.44 -20.20
N PHE A 40 7.98 -4.50 -18.86
CA PHE A 40 6.86 -4.16 -18.00
C PHE A 40 7.37 -3.61 -16.65
N SER A 41 6.97 -2.39 -16.31
CA SER A 41 7.38 -1.72 -15.07
C SER A 41 6.28 -1.74 -14.03
N ILE A 42 6.66 -1.98 -12.77
CA ILE A 42 5.72 -2.04 -11.66
C ILE A 42 6.31 -1.44 -10.39
N SER A 43 5.52 -0.64 -9.67
CA SER A 43 5.93 -0.11 -8.37
C SER A 43 5.21 -0.79 -7.21
N PHE A 44 5.92 -1.01 -6.11
CA PHE A 44 5.36 -1.62 -4.90
C PHE A 44 5.98 -1.06 -3.62
N SER A 45 5.20 -1.07 -2.54
CA SER A 45 5.76 -0.95 -1.19
C SER A 45 6.51 -2.21 -0.80
N THR A 46 7.63 -2.08 -0.09
CA THR A 46 8.30 -3.22 0.55
C THR A 46 7.46 -3.85 1.66
N GLY A 47 6.43 -3.16 2.16
CA GLY A 47 5.58 -3.64 3.25
C GLY A 47 6.32 -3.85 4.58
N GLY A 48 7.56 -3.37 4.71
CA GLY A 48 8.43 -3.66 5.84
C GLY A 48 8.98 -5.09 5.87
N ASN A 49 8.91 -5.81 4.74
CA ASN A 49 9.42 -7.16 4.63
C ASN A 49 10.96 -7.12 4.57
N THR A 50 11.62 -7.66 5.59
CA THR A 50 13.08 -7.64 5.70
C THR A 50 13.80 -8.40 4.60
N TYR A 51 13.20 -9.44 4.02
CA TYR A 51 13.77 -10.14 2.86
C TYR A 51 13.82 -9.21 1.65
N ILE A 52 12.73 -8.50 1.37
CA ILE A 52 12.66 -7.57 0.24
C ILE A 52 13.58 -6.37 0.48
N GLU A 53 13.57 -5.80 1.69
CA GLU A 53 14.37 -4.63 2.04
C GLU A 53 15.87 -4.90 2.11
N SER A 54 16.28 -6.15 2.34
CA SER A 54 17.69 -6.55 2.31
C SER A 54 18.18 -6.95 0.93
N SER A 55 17.30 -7.03 -0.07
CA SER A 55 17.71 -7.36 -1.44
C SER A 55 18.51 -6.20 -2.04
N PRO A 56 19.74 -6.46 -2.53
CA PRO A 56 20.51 -5.43 -3.23
C PRO A 56 19.90 -5.06 -4.58
N ASP A 57 19.15 -5.99 -5.18
CA ASP A 57 18.45 -5.82 -6.45
C ASP A 57 17.32 -6.84 -6.56
N ILE A 58 16.08 -6.40 -6.34
CA ILE A 58 14.90 -7.28 -6.36
C ILE A 58 14.64 -7.87 -7.75
N ASN A 59 15.05 -7.19 -8.83
CA ASN A 59 14.83 -7.67 -10.20
C ASN A 59 15.69 -8.89 -10.53
N LYS A 60 16.75 -9.13 -9.74
CA LYS A 60 17.58 -10.34 -9.82
C LYS A 60 17.16 -11.44 -8.85
N ASP A 61 16.08 -11.23 -8.08
CA ASP A 61 15.57 -12.24 -7.16
C ASP A 61 15.09 -13.47 -7.93
N LYS A 62 15.38 -14.66 -7.41
CA LYS A 62 15.05 -15.93 -8.07
C LYS A 62 13.55 -16.09 -8.36
N TRP A 63 12.68 -15.51 -7.54
CA TRP A 63 11.23 -15.57 -7.73
C TRP A 63 10.75 -14.58 -8.80
N VAL A 64 11.40 -13.42 -8.89
CA VAL A 64 11.15 -12.44 -9.97
C VAL A 64 11.60 -13.01 -11.31
N LEU A 65 12.82 -13.56 -11.37
CA LEU A 65 13.33 -14.22 -12.58
C LEU A 65 12.46 -15.42 -12.99
N LYS A 66 11.92 -16.17 -12.02
CA LYS A 66 10.99 -17.26 -12.33
C LYS A 66 9.66 -16.75 -12.87
N LEU A 67 9.14 -15.65 -12.32
CA LEU A 67 7.93 -15.01 -12.83
C LEU A 67 8.13 -14.56 -14.28
N GLU A 68 9.22 -13.84 -14.57
CA GLU A 68 9.59 -13.42 -15.93
C GLU A 68 9.66 -14.57 -16.93
N GLU A 69 10.22 -15.72 -16.54
CA GLU A 69 10.27 -16.92 -17.37
C GLU A 69 8.86 -17.45 -17.66
N MET A 70 7.99 -17.48 -16.65
CA MET A 70 6.61 -17.99 -16.77
C MET A 70 5.72 -17.07 -17.61
N THR A 71 5.94 -15.76 -17.57
CA THR A 71 5.13 -14.75 -18.26
C THR A 71 5.75 -14.25 -19.57
N ASN A 72 6.99 -14.63 -19.88
CA ASN A 72 7.78 -14.10 -20.98
C ASN A 72 7.87 -12.55 -20.95
N THR A 73 8.13 -12.01 -19.75
CA THR A 73 8.27 -10.56 -19.50
C THR A 73 9.68 -10.22 -19.02
N ASP A 74 10.02 -8.93 -19.10
CA ASP A 74 11.19 -8.30 -18.51
C ASP A 74 10.68 -7.25 -17.51
N LEU A 75 10.81 -7.54 -16.22
CA LEU A 75 10.16 -6.80 -15.13
C LEU A 75 11.10 -5.72 -14.58
N ASP A 76 10.63 -4.47 -14.55
CA ASP A 76 11.25 -3.37 -13.80
C ASP A 76 10.45 -3.09 -12.53
N ILE A 77 10.84 -3.75 -11.43
CA ILE A 77 10.21 -3.58 -10.11
C ILE A 77 10.87 -2.40 -9.39
N ARG A 78 10.08 -1.35 -9.15
CA ARG A 78 10.46 -0.15 -8.42
C ARG A 78 9.93 -0.23 -6.97
N LEU A 79 10.83 -0.56 -6.05
CA LEU A 79 10.48 -0.66 -4.63
C LEU A 79 10.50 0.70 -3.93
N MET A 80 9.48 0.93 -3.11
CA MET A 80 9.38 2.05 -2.19
C MET A 80 9.38 1.54 -0.77
N SER A 81 10.25 2.09 0.08
CA SER A 81 10.26 1.73 1.50
C SER A 81 8.88 2.00 2.11
N HIS A 82 8.45 1.14 3.03
CA HIS A 82 7.13 1.27 3.65
C HIS A 82 6.91 2.64 4.31
N LYS A 83 7.96 3.22 4.90
CA LYS A 83 7.90 4.53 5.57
C LYS A 83 7.72 5.69 4.59
N GLU A 84 8.33 5.62 3.41
CA GLU A 84 8.37 6.72 2.45
C GLU A 84 7.34 6.57 1.32
N PHE A 85 6.53 5.51 1.34
CA PHE A 85 5.64 5.16 0.24
C PHE A 85 4.73 6.32 -0.19
N ASP A 86 4.10 7.06 0.74
CA ASP A 86 3.19 8.18 0.37
C ASP A 86 3.92 9.32 -0.33
N GLN A 87 5.09 9.68 0.20
CA GLN A 87 5.89 10.76 -0.34
C GLN A 87 6.44 10.39 -1.72
N LYS A 88 6.97 9.18 -1.87
CA LYS A 88 7.50 8.69 -3.16
C LYS A 88 6.40 8.53 -4.19
N MET A 89 5.23 8.03 -3.79
CA MET A 89 4.07 7.93 -4.66
C MET A 89 3.63 9.32 -5.15
N SER A 90 3.50 10.29 -4.23
CA SER A 90 3.13 11.68 -4.58
C SER A 90 4.11 12.33 -5.55
N LEU A 91 5.43 12.14 -5.34
CA LEU A 91 6.47 12.64 -6.24
C LEU A 91 6.43 11.95 -7.61
N MET A 92 6.17 10.65 -7.66
CA MET A 92 6.06 9.87 -8.89
C MET A 92 4.90 10.37 -9.77
N PHE A 93 3.73 10.61 -9.18
CA PHE A 93 2.59 11.20 -9.88
C PHE A 93 2.87 12.64 -10.33
N ALA A 94 3.45 13.48 -9.47
CA ALA A 94 3.76 14.87 -9.82
C ALA A 94 4.83 15.01 -10.93
N GLY A 95 5.78 14.07 -10.97
CA GLY A 95 6.86 14.03 -11.95
C GLY A 95 6.49 13.37 -13.28
N ASN A 96 5.28 12.81 -13.42
CA ASN A 96 4.85 12.03 -14.57
C ASN A 96 5.79 10.85 -14.93
N ASP A 97 6.47 10.28 -13.92
CA ASP A 97 7.33 9.09 -14.03
C ASP A 97 6.58 7.87 -13.45
N ILE A 98 5.39 7.63 -13.99
CA ILE A 98 4.47 6.59 -13.51
C ILE A 98 4.79 5.27 -14.25
N PRO A 99 5.06 4.16 -13.54
CA PRO A 99 5.25 2.85 -14.16
C PRO A 99 3.95 2.33 -14.75
N ASP A 100 4.03 1.26 -15.54
CA ASP A 100 2.87 0.63 -16.19
C ASP A 100 1.83 0.15 -15.16
N VAL A 101 2.30 -0.32 -13.99
CA VAL A 101 1.43 -0.68 -12.85
C VAL A 101 1.91 -0.05 -11.55
N VAL A 102 0.94 0.48 -10.80
CA VAL A 102 1.15 1.03 -9.46
C VAL A 102 0.48 0.12 -8.42
N GLY A 103 1.28 -0.54 -7.60
CA GLY A 103 0.80 -1.32 -6.47
C GLY A 103 0.44 -0.42 -5.30
N ASN A 104 -0.86 -0.16 -5.09
CA ASN A 104 -1.32 0.59 -3.92
C ASN A 104 -1.45 -0.30 -2.67
N MET A 105 -0.82 0.13 -1.57
CA MET A 105 -0.96 -0.49 -0.25
C MET A 105 -1.87 0.29 0.71
N ARG A 106 -2.40 1.44 0.27
CA ARG A 106 -3.17 2.39 1.09
C ARG A 106 -4.59 2.61 0.55
N GLY A 107 -5.20 1.53 0.08
CA GLY A 107 -6.63 1.47 -0.25
C GLY A 107 -6.92 1.41 -1.75
N GLY A 108 -8.11 1.84 -2.14
CA GLY A 108 -8.62 1.74 -3.50
C GLY A 108 -8.82 3.10 -4.20
N PRO A 109 -9.42 3.09 -5.41
CA PRO A 109 -9.70 4.26 -6.23
C PRO A 109 -10.48 5.37 -5.53
N THR A 110 -11.31 5.04 -4.56
CA THR A 110 -12.13 6.01 -3.80
C THR A 110 -11.39 6.62 -2.61
N THR A 111 -10.19 6.13 -2.29
CA THR A 111 -9.40 6.69 -1.19
C THR A 111 -8.76 8.01 -1.59
N GLY A 112 -8.64 8.94 -0.64
CA GLY A 112 -8.11 10.28 -0.91
C GLY A 112 -6.69 10.31 -1.50
N SER A 113 -5.93 9.22 -1.37
CA SER A 113 -4.60 9.09 -2.00
C SER A 113 -4.64 8.79 -3.51
N MET A 114 -5.76 8.27 -4.03
CA MET A 114 -5.91 7.83 -5.41
C MET A 114 -7.07 8.51 -6.16
N SER A 115 -8.10 8.97 -5.46
CA SER A 115 -9.34 9.46 -6.09
C SER A 115 -9.09 10.57 -7.10
N GLY A 116 -8.24 11.55 -6.76
CA GLY A 116 -7.88 12.63 -7.68
C GLY A 116 -7.18 12.13 -8.95
N SER A 117 -6.33 11.10 -8.86
CA SER A 117 -5.63 10.53 -10.03
C SER A 117 -6.57 9.70 -10.91
N VAL A 118 -7.52 8.99 -10.31
CA VAL A 118 -8.55 8.22 -11.03
C VAL A 118 -9.50 9.18 -11.76
N GLU A 119 -9.96 10.23 -11.08
CA GLU A 119 -10.80 11.30 -11.65
C GLU A 119 -10.10 12.06 -12.78
N ALA A 120 -8.78 12.29 -12.65
CA ALA A 120 -7.95 12.90 -13.68
C ALA A 120 -7.66 11.97 -14.88
N GLY A 121 -8.11 10.71 -14.85
CA GLY A 121 -7.93 9.76 -15.95
C GLY A 121 -6.52 9.19 -16.06
N VAL A 122 -5.73 9.21 -14.98
CA VAL A 122 -4.37 8.65 -14.96
C VAL A 122 -4.40 7.12 -15.07
N PHE A 123 -5.47 6.49 -14.59
CA PHE A 123 -5.67 5.04 -14.64
C PHE A 123 -6.69 4.66 -15.69
N MET A 124 -6.40 3.62 -16.46
CA MET A 124 -7.35 3.04 -17.39
C MET A 124 -8.33 2.09 -16.68
N PRO A 125 -9.60 2.02 -17.12
CA PRO A 125 -10.52 0.99 -16.65
C PRO A 125 -10.07 -0.39 -17.12
N LEU A 126 -10.27 -1.41 -16.28
CA LEU A 126 -9.78 -2.77 -16.49
C LEU A 126 -10.89 -3.77 -16.85
N ASP A 127 -12.16 -3.37 -16.83
CA ASP A 127 -13.32 -4.27 -16.92
C ASP A 127 -13.27 -5.23 -18.11
N ASP A 128 -12.97 -4.70 -19.30
CA ASP A 128 -12.96 -5.48 -20.54
C ASP A 128 -11.72 -6.39 -20.60
N LEU A 129 -10.56 -5.88 -20.18
CA LEU A 129 -9.32 -6.66 -20.09
C LEU A 129 -9.44 -7.81 -19.09
N LEU A 130 -10.08 -7.58 -17.94
CA LEU A 130 -10.28 -8.61 -16.92
C LEU A 130 -11.21 -9.71 -17.41
N LYS A 131 -12.29 -9.36 -18.12
CA LYS A 131 -13.22 -10.34 -18.72
C LYS A 131 -12.56 -11.17 -19.82
N GLU A 132 -11.74 -10.52 -20.65
CA GLU A 132 -11.09 -11.18 -21.79
C GLU A 132 -9.88 -12.04 -21.36
N HIS A 133 -9.03 -11.52 -20.48
CA HIS A 133 -7.72 -12.11 -20.20
C HIS A 133 -7.58 -12.69 -18.79
N ALA A 134 -8.44 -12.34 -17.84
CA ALA A 134 -8.36 -12.79 -16.45
C ALA A 134 -9.65 -13.45 -15.92
N PRO A 135 -10.29 -14.38 -16.66
CA PRO A 135 -11.56 -14.99 -16.24
C PRO A 135 -11.44 -15.76 -14.91
N ASN A 136 -10.28 -16.35 -14.64
CA ASN A 136 -10.02 -17.02 -13.36
C ASN A 136 -10.05 -16.04 -12.19
N LEU A 137 -9.45 -14.87 -12.36
CA LEU A 137 -9.43 -13.83 -11.34
C LEU A 137 -10.84 -13.29 -11.10
N MET A 138 -11.60 -13.04 -12.17
CA MET A 138 -13.00 -12.61 -12.10
C MET A 138 -13.89 -13.58 -11.31
N ASN A 139 -13.61 -14.89 -11.39
CA ASN A 139 -14.36 -15.92 -10.67
C ASN A 139 -13.90 -16.09 -9.21
N MET A 140 -12.64 -15.79 -8.88
CA MET A 140 -12.06 -16.00 -7.55
C MET A 140 -12.30 -14.81 -6.60
N VAL A 141 -12.27 -13.60 -7.13
CA VAL A 141 -12.41 -12.36 -6.35
C VAL A 141 -13.88 -12.16 -5.96
N THR A 142 -14.13 -11.80 -4.71
CA THR A 142 -15.50 -11.57 -4.23
C THR A 142 -16.07 -10.26 -4.81
N PRO A 143 -17.41 -10.15 -4.98
CA PRO A 143 -18.03 -8.90 -5.43
C PRO A 143 -17.66 -7.69 -4.57
N ALA A 144 -17.58 -7.87 -3.25
CA ALA A 144 -17.18 -6.82 -2.32
C ALA A 144 -15.74 -6.34 -2.56
N ALA A 145 -14.81 -7.24 -2.88
CA ALA A 145 -13.43 -6.85 -3.19
C ALA A 145 -13.34 -6.07 -4.52
N TRP A 146 -14.16 -6.41 -5.51
CA TRP A 146 -14.24 -5.64 -6.76
C TRP A 146 -14.82 -4.25 -6.55
N GLU A 147 -15.85 -4.12 -5.70
CA GLU A 147 -16.48 -2.84 -5.34
C GLU A 147 -15.45 -1.86 -4.75
N GLU A 148 -14.59 -2.32 -3.83
CA GLU A 148 -13.52 -1.52 -3.22
C GLU A 148 -12.47 -1.01 -4.23
N THR A 149 -12.36 -1.67 -5.39
CA THR A 149 -11.47 -1.28 -6.49
C THR A 149 -12.20 -0.63 -7.67
N SER A 150 -13.47 -0.27 -7.48
CA SER A 150 -14.30 0.35 -8.50
C SER A 150 -14.54 1.83 -8.23
N TYR A 151 -14.69 2.60 -9.30
CA TYR A 151 -15.14 4.00 -9.27
C TYR A 151 -16.07 4.23 -10.45
N ASP A 152 -17.22 4.87 -10.20
CA ASP A 152 -18.25 5.14 -11.23
C ASP A 152 -18.61 3.89 -12.07
N GLY A 153 -18.76 2.74 -11.40
CA GLY A 153 -19.13 1.47 -12.02
C GLY A 153 -18.05 0.79 -12.87
N LYS A 154 -16.81 1.28 -12.86
CA LYS A 154 -15.67 0.69 -13.57
C LYS A 154 -14.59 0.23 -12.61
N ILE A 155 -13.92 -0.87 -12.93
CA ILE A 155 -12.82 -1.43 -12.14
C ILE A 155 -11.51 -0.74 -12.53
N TYR A 156 -10.81 -0.15 -11.56
CA TYR A 156 -9.51 0.53 -11.77
C TYR A 156 -8.33 -0.14 -11.09
N GLY A 157 -8.57 -1.25 -10.39
CA GLY A 157 -7.51 -1.98 -9.70
C GLY A 157 -7.82 -3.46 -9.58
N ILE A 158 -6.78 -4.26 -9.43
CA ILE A 158 -6.89 -5.66 -9.04
C ILE A 158 -6.79 -5.72 -7.51
N PRO A 159 -7.85 -6.16 -6.80
CA PRO A 159 -7.83 -6.16 -5.34
C PRO A 159 -6.86 -7.22 -4.81
N ALA A 160 -6.19 -6.87 -3.72
CA ALA A 160 -5.61 -7.84 -2.81
C ALA A 160 -6.52 -7.95 -1.59
N TRP A 161 -7.17 -9.10 -1.42
CA TRP A 161 -8.10 -9.31 -0.31
C TRP A 161 -7.63 -10.47 0.57
N LEU A 162 -8.10 -10.45 1.82
CA LEU A 162 -7.95 -11.57 2.72
C LEU A 162 -9.28 -12.31 2.76
N GLU A 163 -9.23 -13.64 2.70
CA GLU A 163 -10.42 -14.48 2.89
C GLU A 163 -10.93 -14.38 4.34
N ASN A 164 -10.03 -14.07 5.29
CA ASN A 164 -10.39 -13.84 6.68
C ASN A 164 -10.75 -12.36 6.90
N PRO A 165 -11.97 -12.05 7.39
CA PRO A 165 -12.37 -10.67 7.70
C PRO A 165 -11.57 -10.06 8.85
N SER A 166 -10.89 -10.88 9.68
CA SER A 166 -10.02 -10.41 10.74
C SER A 166 -8.53 -10.48 10.35
N ARG A 167 -7.87 -9.32 10.40
CA ARG A 167 -6.44 -9.17 10.08
C ARG A 167 -5.55 -9.14 11.32
N ARG A 168 -6.12 -8.96 12.52
CA ARG A 168 -5.37 -8.72 13.76
C ARG A 168 -5.92 -9.56 14.89
N ALA A 169 -5.02 -10.09 15.72
CA ALA A 169 -5.34 -10.88 16.89
C ALA A 169 -4.53 -10.40 18.08
N THR A 170 -5.12 -10.48 19.28
CA THR A 170 -4.41 -10.27 20.53
C THR A 170 -3.74 -11.58 20.94
N PHE A 171 -2.44 -11.54 21.20
CA PHE A 171 -1.68 -12.71 21.66
C PHE A 171 -1.33 -12.55 23.14
N ILE A 172 -1.46 -13.64 23.89
CA ILE A 172 -1.16 -13.69 25.32
C ILE A 172 -0.10 -14.78 25.56
N ARG A 173 0.88 -14.49 26.42
CA ARG A 173 1.93 -15.42 26.83
C ARG A 173 1.39 -16.45 27.83
N THR A 174 1.04 -17.62 27.33
CA THR A 174 0.47 -18.72 28.12
C THR A 174 1.41 -19.25 29.20
N ASP A 175 2.73 -19.16 29.00
CA ASP A 175 3.72 -19.52 30.01
C ASP A 175 3.75 -18.53 31.19
N LEU A 176 3.50 -17.24 30.94
CA LEU A 176 3.34 -16.25 32.00
C LEU A 176 2.01 -16.45 32.75
N MET A 177 0.94 -16.80 32.04
CA MET A 177 -0.34 -17.19 32.67
C MET A 177 -0.14 -18.37 33.63
N ALA A 178 0.55 -19.42 33.19
CA ALA A 178 0.84 -20.58 34.02
C ALA A 178 1.64 -20.23 35.27
N LYS A 179 2.68 -19.38 35.15
CA LYS A 179 3.47 -18.89 36.29
C LYS A 179 2.65 -18.04 37.26
N ALA A 180 1.69 -17.28 36.75
CA ALA A 180 0.76 -16.46 37.54
C ALA A 180 -0.42 -17.25 38.12
N GLY A 181 -0.52 -18.56 37.85
CA GLY A 181 -1.64 -19.40 38.28
C GLY A 181 -2.95 -19.14 37.52
N ILE A 182 -2.90 -18.46 36.38
CA ILE A 182 -4.05 -18.12 35.55
C ILE A 182 -4.32 -19.27 34.57
N LYS A 183 -5.48 -19.92 34.70
CA LYS A 183 -5.83 -21.12 33.91
C LYS A 183 -6.60 -20.81 32.63
N GLU A 184 -7.36 -19.71 32.61
CA GLU A 184 -8.19 -19.31 31.47
C GLU A 184 -7.77 -17.93 30.97
N ALA A 185 -7.90 -17.72 29.65
CA ALA A 185 -7.68 -16.41 29.06
C ALA A 185 -8.75 -15.42 29.54
N PRO A 186 -8.37 -14.14 29.78
CA PRO A 186 -9.30 -13.11 30.22
C PRO A 186 -10.41 -12.91 29.18
N ARG A 187 -11.65 -12.76 29.66
CA ARG A 187 -12.84 -12.52 28.83
C ARG A 187 -13.40 -11.10 28.96
N THR A 188 -12.89 -10.32 29.92
CA THR A 188 -13.26 -8.92 30.13
C THR A 188 -12.01 -8.05 30.20
N VAL A 189 -12.18 -6.73 30.04
CA VAL A 189 -11.08 -5.76 30.14
C VAL A 189 -10.46 -5.82 31.54
N GLU A 190 -11.29 -5.94 32.58
CA GLU A 190 -10.86 -6.00 33.98
C GLU A 190 -10.01 -7.26 34.23
N GLN A 191 -10.45 -8.43 33.75
CA GLN A 191 -9.67 -9.66 33.85
C GLN A 191 -8.35 -9.55 33.08
N TYR A 192 -8.34 -8.83 31.96
CA TYR A 192 -7.13 -8.58 31.19
C TYR A 192 -6.15 -7.71 31.99
N LEU A 193 -6.62 -6.63 32.61
CA LEU A 193 -5.80 -5.77 33.48
C LEU A 193 -5.23 -6.55 34.67
N ASP A 194 -6.04 -7.39 35.34
CA ASP A 194 -5.58 -8.22 36.45
C ASP A 194 -4.50 -9.22 36.04
N MET A 195 -4.65 -9.82 34.85
CA MET A 195 -3.61 -10.67 34.28
C MET A 195 -2.30 -9.89 34.04
N LEU A 196 -2.37 -8.68 33.49
CA LEU A 196 -1.19 -7.84 33.27
C LEU A 196 -0.51 -7.42 34.58
N ARG A 197 -1.29 -7.10 35.61
CA ARG A 197 -0.79 -6.85 36.97
C ARG A 197 -0.07 -8.07 37.54
N ALA A 198 -0.62 -9.26 37.35
CA ALA A 198 0.03 -10.50 37.77
C ALA A 198 1.35 -10.74 37.01
N PHE A 199 1.42 -10.43 35.72
CA PHE A 199 2.67 -10.50 34.96
C PHE A 199 3.72 -9.51 35.49
N LYS A 200 3.30 -8.30 35.85
CA LYS A 200 4.19 -7.31 36.48
C LYS A 200 4.72 -7.80 37.83
N GLN A 201 3.89 -8.44 38.65
CA GLN A 201 4.31 -9.06 39.92
C GLN A 201 5.35 -10.18 39.73
N LEU A 202 5.34 -10.86 38.57
CA LEU A 202 6.37 -11.83 38.19
C LEU A 202 7.68 -11.17 37.68
N GLY A 203 7.76 -9.84 37.66
CA GLY A 203 8.93 -9.09 37.19
C GLY A 203 8.97 -8.87 35.68
N VAL A 204 7.85 -9.00 34.98
CA VAL A 204 7.78 -8.67 33.54
C VAL A 204 7.75 -7.15 33.38
N GLU A 205 8.81 -6.59 32.79
CA GLU A 205 9.00 -5.14 32.62
C GLU A 205 7.93 -4.49 31.72
N HIS A 206 7.53 -5.18 30.65
CA HIS A 206 6.53 -4.68 29.69
C HIS A 206 5.44 -5.74 29.47
N PRO A 207 4.47 -5.86 30.40
CA PRO A 207 3.45 -6.90 30.33
C PRO A 207 2.47 -6.70 29.15
N PHE A 208 2.34 -5.48 28.65
CA PHE A 208 1.52 -5.13 27.48
C PHE A 208 2.31 -4.26 26.49
N GLN A 209 2.13 -4.52 25.19
CA GLN A 209 2.79 -3.77 24.12
C GLN A 209 1.83 -3.56 22.94
N TYR A 210 1.87 -2.37 22.35
CA TYR A 210 1.16 -2.02 21.13
C TYR A 210 1.96 -0.95 20.38
N ARG A 211 1.54 -0.56 19.16
CA ARG A 211 2.29 0.43 18.39
C ARG A 211 1.98 1.85 18.85
N GLU A 212 3.00 2.71 18.77
CA GLU A 212 2.90 4.14 19.07
C GLU A 212 1.74 4.84 18.33
N GLY A 213 1.17 5.87 18.96
CA GLY A 213 0.09 6.68 18.38
C GLY A 213 -1.22 5.91 18.22
N PHE A 214 -1.49 4.93 19.09
CA PHE A 214 -2.65 4.04 19.03
C PHE A 214 -2.79 3.26 17.72
N LYS A 215 -1.69 3.11 16.97
CA LYS A 215 -1.69 2.28 15.77
C LYS A 215 -1.97 0.83 16.17
N TYR A 216 -3.00 0.24 15.56
CA TYR A 216 -3.44 -1.12 15.85
C TYR A 216 -3.71 -1.39 17.35
N ALA A 217 -4.22 -0.37 18.05
CA ALA A 217 -4.68 -0.47 19.42
C ALA A 217 -6.08 -1.14 19.50
N ASP A 218 -6.27 -2.23 18.78
CA ASP A 218 -7.58 -2.87 18.60
C ASP A 218 -8.10 -3.55 19.88
N THR A 219 -7.20 -4.00 20.75
CA THR A 219 -7.56 -4.82 21.93
C THR A 219 -8.60 -4.12 22.82
N PHE A 220 -8.33 -2.89 23.25
CA PHE A 220 -9.25 -2.17 24.15
C PHE A 220 -10.19 -1.23 23.40
N LEU A 221 -9.74 -0.58 22.31
CA LEU A 221 -10.66 0.23 21.48
C LEU A 221 -11.78 -0.64 20.88
N GLY A 222 -11.46 -1.87 20.49
CA GLY A 222 -12.46 -2.84 19.99
C GLY A 222 -13.37 -3.38 21.09
N ALA A 223 -12.88 -3.58 22.32
CA ALA A 223 -13.70 -4.05 23.44
C ALA A 223 -14.84 -3.07 23.81
N TYR A 224 -14.64 -1.78 23.56
CA TYR A 224 -15.64 -0.73 23.76
C TYR A 224 -16.34 -0.27 22.45
N ASP A 225 -16.08 -0.95 21.33
CA ASP A 225 -16.60 -0.61 20.00
C ASP A 225 -16.33 0.84 19.55
N VAL A 226 -15.08 1.30 19.71
CA VAL A 226 -14.66 2.67 19.40
C VAL A 226 -13.39 2.71 18.54
N LEU A 227 -13.27 1.76 17.61
CA LEU A 227 -12.16 1.71 16.65
C LEU A 227 -12.13 3.02 15.80
N PRO A 228 -11.06 3.82 15.85
CA PRO A 228 -11.05 5.18 15.25
C PRO A 228 -11.19 5.24 13.73
N PHE A 229 -10.95 4.12 13.04
CA PHE A 229 -11.04 3.99 11.59
C PHE A 229 -12.40 3.46 11.11
N GLN A 230 -13.36 3.30 12.02
CA GLN A 230 -14.70 2.81 11.72
C GLN A 230 -15.76 3.89 11.96
N PHE A 231 -16.91 3.68 11.34
CA PHE A 231 -18.09 4.54 11.46
C PHE A 231 -19.21 3.80 12.17
N MET A 232 -20.15 4.55 12.71
CA MET A 232 -21.41 4.09 13.28
C MET A 232 -22.53 5.03 12.87
N GLU A 233 -23.76 4.54 12.94
CA GLU A 233 -24.93 5.40 12.86
C GLU A 233 -25.23 5.97 14.25
N MET A 234 -25.39 7.29 14.34
CA MET A 234 -25.78 8.00 15.55
C MET A 234 -26.74 9.11 15.14
N ASP A 235 -27.95 9.12 15.73
CA ASP A 235 -29.01 10.10 15.42
C ASP A 235 -29.36 10.21 13.91
N GLY A 236 -29.27 9.09 13.19
CA GLY A 236 -29.56 9.03 11.74
C GLY A 236 -28.43 9.53 10.84
N GLU A 237 -27.28 9.89 11.42
CA GLU A 237 -26.08 10.29 10.68
C GLU A 237 -24.97 9.26 10.82
N VAL A 238 -24.19 9.06 9.74
CA VAL A 238 -22.99 8.23 9.78
C VAL A 238 -21.84 9.05 10.34
N VAL A 239 -21.40 8.72 11.55
CA VAL A 239 -20.33 9.41 12.26
C VAL A 239 -19.17 8.46 12.59
N PRO A 240 -17.92 8.95 12.66
CA PRO A 240 -16.82 8.17 13.22
C PRO A 240 -17.13 7.61 14.61
N LYS A 241 -16.73 6.36 14.88
CA LYS A 241 -17.04 5.69 16.18
C LYS A 241 -16.48 6.40 17.41
N PHE A 242 -15.44 7.21 17.25
CA PHE A 242 -14.90 8.01 18.36
C PHE A 242 -15.85 9.11 18.86
N PHE A 243 -16.95 9.40 18.15
CA PHE A 243 -18.03 10.26 18.64
C PHE A 243 -18.87 9.61 19.74
N ASN A 244 -18.78 8.30 19.95
CA ASN A 244 -19.27 7.67 21.18
C ASN A 244 -18.32 8.02 22.34
N VAL A 245 -18.48 9.23 22.87
CA VAL A 245 -17.60 9.82 23.89
C VAL A 245 -17.54 8.95 25.15
N GLU A 246 -18.65 8.35 25.56
CA GLU A 246 -18.70 7.48 26.75
C GLU A 246 -17.78 6.28 26.61
N ASN A 247 -17.94 5.50 25.53
CA ASN A 247 -17.12 4.31 25.30
C ASN A 247 -15.68 4.65 24.95
N MET A 248 -15.44 5.77 24.26
CA MET A 248 -14.09 6.26 23.98
C MET A 248 -13.38 6.62 25.28
N THR A 249 -14.08 7.26 26.22
CA THR A 249 -13.53 7.60 27.53
C THR A 249 -13.12 6.33 28.29
N LYS A 250 -13.99 5.31 28.37
CA LYS A 250 -13.66 4.03 29.02
C LYS A 250 -12.45 3.32 28.39
N ALA A 251 -12.35 3.35 27.07
CA ALA A 251 -11.21 2.77 26.36
C ALA A 251 -9.91 3.52 26.70
N LEU A 252 -9.93 4.86 26.68
CA LEU A 252 -8.77 5.69 27.02
C LEU A 252 -8.39 5.57 28.49
N GLU A 253 -9.35 5.45 29.41
CA GLU A 253 -9.12 5.18 30.83
C GLU A 253 -8.43 3.83 31.05
N THR A 254 -8.75 2.82 30.24
CA THR A 254 -8.04 1.53 30.24
C THR A 254 -6.57 1.71 29.86
N TYR A 255 -6.29 2.42 28.76
CA TYR A 255 -4.90 2.72 28.37
C TYR A 255 -4.17 3.61 29.39
N LYS A 256 -4.88 4.56 30.01
CA LYS A 256 -4.33 5.39 31.08
C LYS A 256 -3.95 4.54 32.29
N THR A 257 -4.79 3.60 32.68
CA THR A 257 -4.51 2.65 33.78
C THR A 257 -3.23 1.87 33.47
N LEU A 258 -3.08 1.36 32.24
CA LEU A 258 -1.86 0.67 31.82
C LEU A 258 -0.62 1.54 31.90
N TYR A 259 -0.73 2.82 31.56
CA TYR A 259 0.37 3.77 31.61
C TYR A 259 0.74 4.16 33.05
N ASP A 260 -0.26 4.44 33.89
CA ASP A 260 -0.06 4.83 35.28
C ASP A 260 0.47 3.67 36.13
N GLU A 261 0.08 2.43 35.79
CA GLU A 261 0.55 1.20 36.42
C GLU A 261 1.77 0.59 35.71
N ALA A 262 2.33 1.23 34.68
CA ALA A 262 3.50 0.74 33.93
C ALA A 262 4.76 0.61 34.79
#